data_AF-A0A3D2LAK7-F1
#
_entry.id   AF-A0A3D2LAK7-F1
#
_cell.length_a   1.000
_cell.length_b   1.000
_cell.length_c   1.000
_cell.angle_alpha   90.00
_cell.angle_beta   90.00
_cell.angle_gamma   90.00
#
_symmetry.space_group_name_H-M   'P 1'
#
loop_
_entity.id
_entity.type
_entity.pdbx_description
1 polymer ?
#
loop_
_entity_poly.entity_id
_entity_poly.type
_entity_poly.pdbx_seq_one_letter_code
_entity_poly.pdbx_strand_id
1 'polypeptide(L)' 'VAAHAPHKEAAIQFIEWLAGEEGQFLLTTETKEIPLVAGAEMPEGLDRLPPDFKESVFPLNKLGENQAEAQAIYDRAGWN' A
#
# COMPACT_ATOMS: atom_id res chain seq x y z
N VAL A 1 -6.01 -9.50 -9.20
CA VAL A 1 -6.58 -9.71 -10.55
C VAL A 1 -8.10 -9.81 -10.45
N ALA A 2 -8.84 -9.08 -11.29
CA ALA A 2 -10.30 -9.11 -11.27
C ALA A 2 -10.85 -10.52 -11.59
N ALA A 3 -11.98 -10.90 -10.99
CA ALA A 3 -12.57 -12.24 -11.10
C ALA A 3 -12.91 -12.65 -12.55
N HIS A 4 -13.24 -11.69 -13.41
CA HIS A 4 -13.62 -11.89 -14.81
C HIS A 4 -12.66 -11.19 -15.77
N ALA A 5 -11.38 -11.05 -15.42
CA ALA A 5 -10.38 -10.42 -16.29
C ALA A 5 -10.31 -11.16 -17.65
N PRO A 6 -10.54 -10.48 -18.79
CA PRO A 6 -10.53 -11.11 -20.11
C PRO A 6 -9.13 -11.57 -20.55
N HIS A 7 -8.09 -11.02 -19.93
CA HIS A 7 -6.68 -11.36 -20.13
C HIS A 7 -6.00 -11.60 -18.78
N LYS A 8 -6.32 -12.74 -18.14
CA LYS A 8 -5.88 -13.04 -16.78
C LYS A 8 -4.36 -13.09 -16.65
N GLU A 9 -3.68 -13.71 -17.60
CA GLU A 9 -2.22 -13.88 -17.61
C GLU A 9 -1.51 -12.53 -17.70
N ALA A 10 -1.98 -11.64 -18.59
CA ALA A 10 -1.44 -10.29 -18.71
C ALA A 10 -1.67 -9.45 -17.44
N ALA A 11 -2.82 -9.61 -16.79
CA ALA A 11 -3.10 -8.93 -15.52
C ALA A 11 -2.19 -9.42 -14.37
N ILE A 12 -1.81 -10.69 -14.37
CA ILE A 12 -0.82 -11.23 -13.42
C ILE A 12 0.55 -10.62 -13.71
N GLN A 13 1.01 -10.68 -14.97
CA GLN A 13 2.31 -10.12 -15.39
C GLN A 13 2.42 -8.63 -15.07
N PHE A 14 1.34 -7.87 -15.21
CA PHE A 14 1.31 -6.46 -14.86
C PHE A 14 1.50 -6.22 -13.35
N ILE A 15 0.86 -7.03 -12.49
CA ILE A 15 1.04 -6.93 -11.03
C ILE A 15 2.47 -7.34 -10.64
N GLU A 16 3.02 -8.39 -11.26
CA GLU A 16 4.40 -8.82 -11.05
C GLU A 16 5.40 -7.73 -11.45
N TRP A 17 5.19 -7.09 -12.60
CA TRP A 17 6.02 -5.95 -13.04
C TRP A 17 5.90 -4.75 -12.09
N LEU A 18 4.68 -4.40 -11.65
CA LEU A 18 4.46 -3.32 -10.68
C LEU A 18 5.17 -3.56 -9.34
N ALA A 19 5.29 -4.83 -8.93
CA ALA A 19 6.00 -5.22 -7.71
C ALA A 19 7.52 -5.36 -7.90
N GLY A 20 8.02 -5.23 -9.13
CA GLY A 20 9.44 -5.21 -9.45
C GLY A 20 10.08 -3.84 -9.25
N GLU A 21 11.41 -3.78 -9.41
CA GLU A 21 12.22 -2.57 -9.18
C GLU A 21 11.75 -1.37 -10.03
N GLU A 22 11.63 -1.55 -11.34
CA GLU A 22 11.21 -0.49 -12.27
C GLU A 22 9.77 -0.03 -11.99
N GLY A 23 8.84 -0.97 -11.79
CA GLY A 23 7.44 -0.66 -11.51
C GLY A 23 7.26 0.11 -10.20
N GLN A 24 7.99 -0.29 -9.15
CA GLN A 24 8.00 0.43 -7.88
C GLN A 24 8.60 1.82 -8.03
N PHE A 25 9.78 1.95 -8.65
CA PHE A 25 10.42 3.26 -8.86
C PHE A 25 9.48 4.25 -9.55
N LEU A 26 8.81 3.83 -10.64
CA LEU A 26 7.87 4.68 -11.36
C LEU A 26 6.64 5.04 -10.52
N LEU A 27 6.08 4.09 -9.78
CA LEU A 27 4.87 4.32 -8.99
C LEU A 27 5.14 5.25 -7.79
N THR A 28 6.13 4.91 -6.97
CA THR A 28 6.36 5.56 -5.68
C THR A 28 6.96 6.95 -5.83
N THR A 29 7.74 7.19 -6.88
CA THR A 29 8.30 8.53 -7.17
C THR A 29 7.20 9.57 -7.35
N GLU A 30 6.11 9.19 -8.02
CA GLU A 30 4.97 10.06 -8.31
C GLU A 30 3.97 10.13 -7.16
N THR A 31 3.70 9.01 -6.46
CA THR A 31 2.73 9.00 -5.35
C THR A 31 3.32 9.40 -4.00
N LYS A 32 4.65 9.49 -3.91
CA LYS A 32 5.39 9.72 -2.64
C LYS A 32 5.11 8.66 -1.58
N GLU A 33 4.81 7.43 -2.01
CA GLU A 33 4.63 6.27 -1.13
C GLU A 33 5.96 5.58 -0.82
N ILE A 34 5.97 4.76 0.25
CA ILE A 34 7.16 3.96 0.62
C ILE A 34 7.25 2.75 -0.32
N PRO A 35 8.39 2.52 -0.99
CA PRO A 35 8.58 1.36 -1.85
C PRO A 35 8.45 0.03 -1.11
N LEU A 36 7.80 -0.94 -1.75
CA LEU A 36 7.72 -2.32 -1.26
C LEU A 36 9.05 -3.07 -1.41
N VAL A 37 9.81 -2.75 -2.46
CA VAL A 37 11.07 -3.43 -2.78
C VAL A 37 12.15 -2.95 -1.82
N ALA A 38 12.71 -3.87 -1.03
CA ALA A 38 13.78 -3.57 -0.09
C ALA A 38 15.01 -3.01 -0.81
N GLY A 39 15.52 -1.88 -0.33
CA GLY A 39 16.70 -1.22 -0.91
C GLY A 39 16.39 -0.34 -2.13
N ALA A 40 15.13 -0.23 -2.56
CA ALA A 40 14.74 0.76 -3.56
C ALA A 40 14.99 2.18 -3.05
N GLU A 41 15.27 3.09 -3.99
CA GLU A 41 15.46 4.51 -3.67
C GLU A 41 14.16 5.11 -3.10
N MET A 42 14.27 5.82 -1.99
CA MET A 42 13.14 6.49 -1.36
C MET A 42 12.78 7.74 -2.15
N PRO A 43 11.50 7.93 -2.53
CA PRO A 43 11.04 9.18 -3.15
C PRO A 43 11.37 10.42 -2.33
N GLU A 44 11.60 11.55 -3.01
CA GLU A 44 11.85 12.85 -2.39
C GLU A 44 10.79 13.18 -1.32
N GLY A 45 11.24 13.52 -0.10
CA GLY A 45 10.40 13.87 1.03
C GLY A 45 10.26 12.74 2.06
N LEU A 46 10.45 11.49 1.68
CA LEU A 46 10.44 10.37 2.62
C LEU A 46 11.74 10.22 3.42
N ASP A 47 12.82 10.88 2.98
CA ASP A 47 14.05 11.10 3.74
C ASP A 47 13.82 11.84 5.08
N ARG A 48 12.65 12.49 5.24
CA ARG A 48 12.24 13.17 6.48
C ARG A 48 11.69 12.24 7.56
N LEU A 49 11.46 10.96 7.25
CA LEU A 49 11.04 9.99 8.26
C LEU A 49 12.14 9.88 9.35
N PRO A 50 11.75 9.76 10.63
CA PRO A 50 12.72 9.56 11.71
C PRO A 50 13.60 8.32 11.46
N PRO A 51 14.89 8.33 11.86
CA PRO A 51 15.76 7.16 11.69
C PRO A 51 15.27 5.91 12.43
N ASP A 52 14.46 6.08 13.47
CA ASP A 52 13.84 5.04 14.26
C ASP A 52 12.39 4.72 13.83
N PHE A 53 11.97 5.23 12.66
CA PHE A 53 10.69 4.86 12.07
C PHE A 53 10.60 3.34 11.90
N LYS A 54 9.50 2.78 12.39
CA LYS A 54 9.22 1.36 12.32
C LYS A 54 7.82 1.14 11.81
N GLU A 55 7.72 0.42 10.70
CA GLU A 55 6.44 -0.01 10.15
C GLU A 55 5.72 -0.94 11.12
N SER A 56 4.39 -0.77 11.21
CA SER A 56 3.55 -1.68 11.97
C SER A 56 3.52 -3.04 11.28
N VAL A 57 3.74 -4.10 12.05
CA VAL A 57 3.59 -5.50 11.59
C VAL A 57 2.15 -6.02 11.78
N PHE A 58 1.20 -5.13 12.09
CA PHE A 58 -0.19 -5.52 12.27
C PHE A 58 -0.80 -6.00 10.93
N PRO A 59 -1.50 -7.14 10.89
CA PRO A 59 -2.04 -7.65 9.63
C PRO A 59 -3.09 -6.72 9.02
N LEU A 60 -2.85 -6.22 7.80
CA LEU A 60 -3.75 -5.28 7.14
C LEU A 60 -5.16 -5.85 6.88
N ASN A 61 -5.30 -7.16 6.69
CA ASN A 61 -6.61 -7.80 6.53
C ASN A 61 -7.49 -7.63 7.78
N LYS A 62 -6.90 -7.55 8.98
CA LYS A 62 -7.63 -7.28 10.22
C LYS A 62 -8.26 -5.90 10.22
N LEU A 63 -7.66 -4.92 9.53
CA LEU A 63 -8.27 -3.60 9.37
C LEU A 63 -9.56 -3.69 8.54
N GLY A 64 -9.55 -4.47 7.45
CA GLY A 64 -10.73 -4.72 6.63
C GLY A 64 -11.84 -5.48 7.37
N GLU A 65 -11.48 -6.55 8.09
CA GLU A 65 -12.43 -7.33 8.91
C GLU A 65 -13.13 -6.47 9.97
N ASN A 66 -12.45 -5.48 10.54
CA ASN A 66 -12.99 -4.60 11.58
C ASN A 66 -13.49 -3.24 11.07
N GLN A 67 -13.55 -3.04 9.75
CA GLN A 67 -13.88 -1.72 9.16
C GLN A 67 -15.28 -1.23 9.58
N ALA A 68 -16.27 -2.13 9.69
CA ALA A 68 -17.64 -1.77 10.08
C ALA A 68 -17.73 -1.38 11.57
N GLU A 69 -17.01 -2.10 12.44
CA GLU A 69 -16.95 -1.76 13.86
C GLU A 69 -16.24 -0.43 14.09
N ALA A 70 -15.14 -0.18 13.37
CA ALA A 70 -14.42 1.10 13.43
C ALA A 70 -15.32 2.28 13.05
N GLN A 71 -16.12 2.16 11.97
CA GLN A 71 -17.10 3.18 11.58
C GLN A 71 -18.14 3.42 12.69
N ALA A 72 -18.67 2.36 13.31
CA ALA A 72 -19.63 2.48 14.40
C ALA A 72 -19.03 3.15 15.66
N ILE A 73 -17.73 2.96 15.90
CA ILE A 73 -17.00 3.66 16.97
C ILE A 73 -16.90 5.15 16.65
N TYR A 74 -16.49 5.51 15.42
CA TYR A 74 -16.37 6.92 15.00
C TYR A 74 -17.71 7.66 15.07
N ASP A 75 -18.79 7.04 14.60
CA ASP A 75 -20.16 7.57 14.70
C ASP A 75 -20.56 7.82 16.17
N ARG A 76 -20.41 6.82 17.05
CA ARG A 76 -20.72 6.96 18.48
C ARG A 76 -19.86 8.00 19.19
N ALA A 77 -18.62 8.19 18.73
CA ALA A 77 -17.71 9.20 19.25
C ALA A 77 -18.04 10.62 18.73
N GLY A 78 -18.96 10.76 17.77
CA GLY A 78 -19.33 12.03 17.16
C GLY A 78 -18.32 12.55 16.14
N TRP A 79 -17.46 11.68 15.61
CA TRP A 79 -16.51 12.02 14.56
C TRP A 79 -17.20 11.93 13.20
N ASN A 80 -17.78 13.07 12.76
CA ASN A 80 -18.41 13.24 11.44
C ASN A 80 -17.45 13.88 10.43
#